data_AF-A0A1I1FEP5-F1
#
_entry.id   AF-A0A1I1FEP5-F1
#
_cell.length_a   1.000
_cell.length_b   1.000
_cell.length_c   1.000
_cell.angle_alpha   90.00
_cell.angle_beta   90.00
_cell.angle_gamma   90.00
#
_symmetry.space_group_name_H-M   'P 1'
#
loop_
_entity.id
_entity.type
_entity.pdbx_description
1 polymer ?
#
loop_
_entity_poly.entity_id
_entity_poly.type
_entity_poly.pdbx_seq_one_letter_code
_entity_poly.pdbx_strand_id
1 'polypeptide(L)'
;MNEQELQTTVKDQQDIILLMDKRVQQIEKRQSETKDYSAELARIDGKLEHIVKDETLVGLKASILKHVEASGHLVTAVDEQKKLISEMPQRTKMTIEHRLTGRQRPYIITGVVLVLVSALSLFASFQLWRSNSTLQDSDTKIRMVRLLYPRVSLDIDSIYNNNPKQLKIWVKQEEERLLAIRKAEENARQSTERAERAKEQIKRLKQRK
;
A
#
# COMPACT_ATOMS: atom_id res chain seq x y z
N MET A 1 7.14 31.43 -67.40
CA MET A 1 7.29 32.51 -66.41
C MET A 1 6.38 33.64 -66.86
N ASN A 2 5.45 34.06 -66.01
CA ASN A 2 4.34 34.93 -66.40
C ASN A 2 4.78 36.41 -66.30
N GLU A 3 4.40 37.28 -67.24
CA GLU A 3 4.84 38.70 -67.26
C GLU A 3 4.47 39.47 -65.98
N GLN A 4 3.39 39.04 -65.30
CA GLN A 4 2.96 39.61 -64.03
C GLN A 4 3.94 39.36 -62.88
N GLU A 5 4.58 38.18 -62.83
CA GLU A 5 5.57 37.85 -61.79
C GLU A 5 6.88 38.63 -61.97
N LEU A 6 7.23 38.95 -63.22
CA LEU A 6 8.39 39.78 -63.54
C LEU A 6 8.17 41.23 -63.08
N GLN A 7 6.96 41.79 -63.27
CA GLN A 7 6.66 43.15 -62.83
C GLN A 7 6.63 43.29 -61.30
N THR A 8 6.10 42.31 -60.57
CA THR A 8 6.11 42.33 -59.10
C THR A 8 7.53 42.23 -58.56
N THR A 9 8.36 41.36 -59.16
CA THR A 9 9.75 41.19 -58.73
C THR A 9 10.59 42.47 -58.94
N VAL A 10 10.41 43.15 -60.07
CA VAL A 10 11.11 44.42 -60.36
C VAL A 10 10.67 45.54 -59.40
N LYS A 11 9.38 45.59 -59.05
CA LYS A 11 8.87 46.57 -58.09
C LYS A 11 9.40 46.33 -56.68
N ASP A 12 9.41 45.08 -56.22
CA ASP A 12 9.97 44.71 -54.92
C ASP A 12 11.47 45.04 -54.84
N GLN A 13 12.21 44.86 -55.94
CA GLN A 13 13.62 45.25 -56.02
C GLN A 13 13.83 46.76 -55.92
N GLN A 14 12.97 47.58 -56.53
CA GLN A 14 13.04 49.05 -56.41
C GLN A 14 12.76 49.53 -54.97
N ASP A 15 11.79 48.92 -54.30
CA ASP A 15 11.46 49.27 -52.91
C ASP A 15 12.61 48.92 -51.94
N ILE A 16 13.29 47.79 -52.16
CA ILE A 16 14.47 47.41 -51.36
C ILE A 16 15.62 48.41 -51.53
N ILE A 17 15.88 48.87 -52.76
CA ILE A 17 16.94 49.84 -53.06
C ILE A 17 16.68 51.17 -52.35
N LEU A 18 15.43 51.65 -52.39
CA LEU A 18 15.04 52.90 -51.73
C LEU A 18 15.18 52.80 -50.20
N LEU A 19 14.89 51.63 -49.63
CA LEU A 19 15.03 51.38 -48.20
C LEU A 19 16.51 51.30 -47.76
N MET A 20 17.39 50.77 -48.62
CA MET A 20 18.83 50.74 -48.37
C MET A 20 19.44 52.15 -48.39
N ASP A 21 19.10 52.98 -49.37
CA ASP A 21 19.63 54.36 -49.47
C ASP A 21 19.31 55.18 -48.21
N LYS A 22 18.08 55.03 -47.69
CA LYS A 22 17.63 55.70 -46.47
C LYS A 22 18.42 55.27 -45.23
N ARG A 23 18.84 53.99 -45.14
CA ARG A 23 19.66 53.49 -44.03
C ARG A 23 21.10 53.98 -44.12
N VAL A 24 21.66 54.05 -45.32
CA VAL A 24 23.03 54.56 -45.52
C VAL A 24 23.14 56.02 -45.07
N GLN A 25 22.18 56.87 -45.46
CA GLN A 25 22.13 58.26 -44.99
C GLN A 25 21.99 58.39 -43.46
N GLN A 26 21.27 57.48 -42.81
CA GLN A 26 21.17 57.47 -41.34
C GLN A 26 22.47 57.08 -40.64
N ILE A 27 23.24 56.16 -41.23
CA ILE A 27 24.53 55.73 -40.69
C ILE A 27 25.56 56.85 -40.86
N GLU A 28 25.59 57.50 -42.01
CA GLU A 28 26.50 58.62 -42.31
C GLU A 28 26.28 59.80 -41.34
N LYS A 29 25.03 60.10 -40.98
CA LYS A 29 24.70 61.11 -39.96
C LYS A 29 25.14 60.74 -38.53
N ARG A 30 25.30 59.46 -38.19
CA ARG A 30 25.67 59.00 -36.84
C ARG A 30 27.17 58.89 -36.63
N GLN A 31 27.95 58.72 -37.70
CA GLN A 31 29.41 58.61 -37.60
C GLN A 31 30.12 59.93 -37.28
N SER A 32 29.41 61.07 -37.36
CA SER A 32 29.99 62.41 -37.14
C SER A 32 30.09 62.82 -35.66
N GLU A 33 29.59 62.03 -34.71
CA GLU A 33 29.58 62.35 -33.27
C GLU A 33 30.49 61.44 -32.44
N THR A 34 31.81 61.54 -32.62
CA THR A 34 32.78 61.01 -31.64
C THR A 34 33.03 62.07 -30.55
N LYS A 35 32.46 61.86 -29.35
CA LYS A 35 32.67 62.73 -28.17
C LYS A 35 33.98 62.36 -27.44
N ASP A 36 34.70 63.38 -26.97
CA ASP A 36 35.95 63.26 -26.21
C ASP A 36 35.66 63.12 -24.69
N TYR A 37 36.19 62.07 -24.05
CA TYR A 37 35.86 61.64 -22.68
C TYR A 37 36.95 61.96 -21.65
N SER A 38 38.03 62.65 -22.03
CA SER A 38 39.16 62.93 -21.14
C SER A 38 38.79 63.74 -19.89
N ALA A 39 37.77 64.59 -19.95
CA ALA A 39 37.32 65.39 -18.81
C ALA A 39 36.58 64.56 -17.73
N GLU A 40 35.96 63.45 -18.09
CA GLU A 40 35.25 62.58 -17.13
C GLU A 40 36.21 61.70 -16.34
N LEU A 41 37.29 61.22 -16.99
CA LEU A 41 38.33 60.43 -16.34
C LEU A 41 39.08 61.21 -15.27
N ALA A 42 39.39 62.48 -15.52
CA ALA A 42 40.03 63.36 -14.53
C ALA A 42 39.17 63.57 -13.26
N ARG A 43 37.84 63.53 -13.38
CA ARG A 43 36.92 63.65 -12.24
C ARG A 43 36.87 62.39 -11.37
N ILE A 44 37.08 61.22 -11.96
CA ILE A 44 37.07 59.94 -11.23
C ILE A 44 38.34 59.82 -10.37
N ASP A 45 39.49 60.22 -10.93
CA ASP A 45 40.78 60.15 -10.24
C ASP A 45 40.79 61.03 -8.97
N GLY A 46 40.30 62.28 -9.08
CA GLY A 46 40.17 63.17 -7.91
C GLY A 46 39.19 62.68 -6.84
N LYS A 47 38.16 61.91 -7.20
CA LYS A 47 37.24 61.29 -6.23
C LYS A 47 37.88 60.13 -5.48
N LEU A 48 38.75 59.37 -6.13
CA LEU A 48 39.42 58.23 -5.53
C LEU A 48 40.45 58.70 -4.48
N GLU A 49 41.16 59.78 -4.77
CA GLU A 49 42.16 60.34 -3.86
C GLU A 49 41.54 60.89 -2.55
N HIS A 50 40.30 61.42 -2.62
CA HIS A 50 39.56 61.91 -1.46
C HIS A 50 39.05 60.77 -0.54
N ILE A 51 38.73 59.59 -1.09
CA ILE A 51 38.24 58.45 -0.30
C ILE A 51 39.38 57.79 0.50
N VAL A 52 40.60 57.82 -0.03
CA VAL A 52 41.77 57.19 0.59
C VAL A 52 42.31 58.01 1.77
N LYS A 53 42.14 59.33 1.77
CA LYS A 53 42.89 60.20 2.69
C LYS A 53 42.29 60.45 4.07
N ASP A 54 40.98 60.36 4.31
CA ASP A 54 40.47 60.67 5.65
C ASP A 54 39.22 59.89 6.07
N GLU A 55 39.19 59.53 7.35
CA GLU A 55 38.05 59.03 8.16
C GLU A 55 37.45 57.63 7.89
N THR A 56 37.27 57.19 6.64
CA THR A 56 36.48 55.96 6.39
C THR A 56 37.20 54.66 6.78
N LEU A 57 38.52 54.61 6.62
CA LEU A 57 39.36 53.43 6.90
C LEU A 57 39.53 53.17 8.41
N VAL A 58 39.57 54.25 9.20
CA VAL A 58 39.67 54.19 10.67
C VAL A 58 38.34 53.73 11.28
N GLY A 59 37.21 54.23 10.76
CA GLY A 59 35.87 53.80 11.18
C GLY A 59 35.61 52.32 10.89
N LEU A 60 36.06 51.82 9.72
CA LEU A 60 35.93 50.41 9.37
C LEU A 60 36.74 49.48 10.29
N LYS A 61 37.97 49.87 10.62
CA LYS A 61 38.85 49.10 11.52
C LYS A 61 38.25 48.99 12.92
N ALA A 62 37.69 50.09 13.45
CA ALA A 62 37.00 50.09 14.75
C ALA A 62 35.74 49.21 14.74
N SER A 63 34.96 49.24 13.66
CA SER A 63 33.76 48.41 13.53
C SER A 63 34.08 46.91 13.45
N ILE A 64 35.17 46.53 12.76
CA ILE A 64 35.63 45.14 12.69
C ILE A 64 36.07 44.63 14.07
N LEU A 65 36.81 45.45 14.82
CA LEU A 65 37.33 45.08 16.13
C LEU A 65 36.20 44.81 17.14
N LYS A 66 35.16 45.65 17.12
CA LYS A 66 33.94 45.45 17.93
C LYS A 66 33.19 44.17 17.55
N HIS A 67 33.16 43.81 16.27
CA HIS A 67 32.50 42.59 15.82
C HIS A 67 33.26 41.31 16.20
N VAL A 68 34.60 41.38 16.20
CA VAL A 68 35.47 40.28 16.67
C VAL A 68 35.29 40.05 18.17
N GLU A 69 35.23 41.12 18.98
CA GLU A 69 35.01 41.01 20.43
C GLU A 69 33.63 40.43 20.76
N ALA A 70 32.57 40.91 20.08
CA ALA A 70 31.23 40.35 20.21
C ALA A 70 31.17 38.86 19.79
N SER A 71 31.92 38.47 18.77
CA SER A 71 31.99 37.06 18.33
C SER A 71 32.74 36.19 19.34
N GLY A 72 33.79 36.73 19.98
CA GLY A 72 34.51 36.05 21.07
C GLY A 72 33.60 35.71 22.25
N HIS A 73 32.76 36.66 22.68
CA HIS A 73 31.78 36.43 23.75
C HIS A 73 30.70 35.40 23.39
N LEU A 74 30.28 35.33 22.13
CA LEU A 74 29.33 34.31 21.67
C LEU A 74 29.95 32.92 21.68
N VAL A 75 31.22 32.78 21.30
CA VAL A 75 31.94 31.49 21.32
C VAL A 75 32.08 30.98 22.76
N THR A 76 32.40 31.85 23.72
CA THR A 76 32.48 31.46 25.14
C THR A 76 31.13 31.03 25.71
N ALA A 77 30.04 31.73 25.37
CA ALA A 77 28.69 31.37 25.83
C ALA A 77 28.21 30.02 25.27
N VAL A 78 28.57 29.70 24.01
CA VAL A 78 28.27 28.41 23.39
C VAL A 78 29.06 27.27 24.06
N ASP A 79 30.31 27.50 24.43
CA ASP A 79 31.13 26.48 25.09
C ASP A 79 30.65 26.20 26.52
N GLU A 80 30.18 27.23 27.25
CA GLU A 80 29.51 27.07 28.54
C GLU A 80 28.19 26.30 28.42
N GLN A 81 27.37 26.57 27.41
CA GLN A 81 26.15 25.80 27.15
C GLN A 81 26.45 24.34 26.80
N LYS A 82 27.49 24.09 26.00
CA LYS A 82 27.91 22.73 25.66
C LYS A 82 28.32 21.94 26.89
N LYS A 83 29.00 22.59 27.84
CA LYS A 83 29.39 21.98 29.11
C LYS A 83 28.17 21.62 29.97
N LEU A 84 27.19 22.52 30.08
CA LEU A 84 25.93 22.27 30.80
C LEU A 84 25.10 21.12 30.19
N ILE A 85 25.09 21.01 28.86
CA ILE A 85 24.42 19.90 28.15
C ILE A 85 25.17 18.58 28.36
N SER A 86 26.50 18.62 28.49
CA SER A 86 27.31 17.42 28.76
C SER A 86 27.17 16.89 30.19
N GLU A 87 26.81 17.76 31.14
CA GLU A 87 26.57 17.40 32.55
C GLU A 87 25.13 16.91 32.82
N MET A 88 24.22 16.99 31.83
CA MET A 88 22.88 16.42 31.96
C MET A 88 22.93 14.88 31.94
N PRO A 89 22.33 14.19 32.93
CA PRO A 89 22.33 12.74 32.97
C PRO A 89 21.53 12.15 31.80
N GLN A 90 22.22 11.55 30.84
CA GLN A 90 21.66 11.01 29.58
C GLN A 90 20.64 9.87 29.74
N ARG A 91 20.34 9.38 30.95
CA ARG A 91 19.49 8.21 31.15
C ARG A 91 18.60 8.31 32.37
N THR A 92 17.46 8.97 32.22
CA THR A 92 16.26 8.56 32.97
C THR A 92 15.80 7.23 32.37
N LYS A 93 16.25 6.12 32.96
CA LYS A 93 15.63 4.81 32.70
C LYS A 93 14.22 4.87 33.26
N MET A 94 13.24 5.24 32.43
CA MET A 94 11.84 5.05 32.76
C MET A 94 11.55 3.54 32.71
N THR A 95 11.61 2.90 33.87
CA THR A 95 11.03 1.56 34.04
C THR A 95 9.52 1.71 33.97
N ILE A 96 8.93 1.47 32.81
CA ILE A 96 7.47 1.44 32.64
C ILE A 96 6.98 0.16 33.32
N GLU A 97 6.62 0.24 34.60
CA GLU A 97 5.83 -0.80 35.23
C GLU A 97 4.40 -0.69 34.71
N HIS A 98 3.98 -1.63 33.84
CA HIS A 98 2.56 -1.82 33.52
C HIS A 98 1.85 -2.45 34.73
N ARG A 99 1.71 -1.67 35.80
CA ARG A 99 0.85 -2.02 36.93
C ARG A 99 -0.60 -1.88 36.47
N LEU A 100 -1.14 -2.97 35.92
CA LEU A 100 -2.59 -3.18 35.78
C LEU A 100 -3.23 -2.93 37.14
N THR A 101 -3.75 -1.71 37.31
CA THR A 101 -4.24 -1.20 38.58
C THR A 101 -5.38 -2.11 39.03
N GLY A 102 -5.40 -2.56 40.29
CA GLY A 102 -6.30 -3.63 40.76
C GLY A 102 -7.80 -3.41 40.43
N ARG A 103 -8.21 -2.15 40.21
CA ARG A 103 -9.56 -1.74 39.80
C ARG A 103 -9.95 -2.14 38.37
N GLN A 104 -9.00 -2.41 37.48
CA GLN A 104 -9.24 -2.83 36.08
C GLN A 104 -9.31 -4.35 35.88
N ARG A 105 -8.76 -5.13 36.83
CA ARG A 105 -8.78 -6.60 36.80
C ARG A 105 -10.17 -7.21 36.60
N PRO A 106 -11.25 -6.77 37.31
CA PRO A 106 -12.57 -7.37 37.10
C PRO A 106 -13.10 -7.12 35.69
N TYR A 107 -12.88 -5.94 35.11
CA TYR A 107 -13.33 -5.62 33.75
C TYR A 107 -12.65 -6.47 32.69
N ILE A 108 -11.34 -6.75 32.86
CA ILE A 108 -10.60 -7.62 31.95
C ILE A 108 -11.11 -9.05 32.05
N ILE A 109 -11.34 -9.56 33.27
CA ILE A 109 -11.88 -10.89 33.50
C ILE A 109 -13.28 -10.99 32.88
N THR A 110 -14.17 -10.02 33.12
CA THR A 110 -15.50 -9.98 32.52
C THR A 110 -15.43 -9.90 30.99
N GLY A 111 -14.49 -9.13 30.43
CA GLY A 111 -14.27 -9.07 28.98
C GLY A 111 -13.86 -10.43 28.40
N VAL A 112 -12.93 -11.13 29.03
CA VAL A 112 -12.50 -12.47 28.62
C VAL A 112 -13.67 -13.47 28.70
N VAL A 113 -14.45 -13.43 29.78
CA VAL A 113 -15.62 -14.29 29.94
C VAL A 113 -16.67 -13.98 28.87
N LEU A 114 -16.93 -12.71 28.57
CA LEU A 114 -17.88 -12.30 27.53
C LEU A 114 -17.46 -12.80 26.15
N VAL A 115 -16.17 -12.70 25.82
CA VAL A 115 -15.62 -13.23 24.56
C VAL A 115 -15.79 -14.75 24.49
N LEU A 116 -15.50 -15.46 25.58
CA LEU A 116 -15.69 -16.92 25.64
C LEU A 116 -17.16 -17.32 25.45
N VAL A 117 -18.08 -16.64 26.15
CA VAL A 117 -19.53 -16.88 26.02
C VAL A 117 -20.00 -16.60 24.59
N SER A 118 -19.55 -15.49 23.99
CA SER A 118 -19.88 -15.15 22.61
C SER A 118 -19.35 -16.19 21.63
N ALA A 119 -18.10 -16.63 21.77
CA ALA A 119 -17.51 -17.66 20.93
C ALA A 119 -18.27 -18.99 21.03
N LEU A 120 -18.62 -19.42 22.25
CA LEU A 120 -19.43 -20.63 22.46
C LEU A 120 -20.84 -20.50 21.89
N SER A 121 -21.47 -19.32 22.02
CA SER A 121 -22.80 -19.05 21.48
C SER A 121 -22.79 -19.08 19.95
N LEU A 122 -21.79 -18.45 19.31
CA LEU A 122 -21.61 -18.49 17.86
C LEU A 122 -21.33 -19.90 17.36
N PHE A 123 -20.47 -20.64 18.06
CA PHE A 123 -20.17 -22.03 17.73
C PHE A 123 -21.42 -22.91 17.82
N ALA A 124 -22.19 -22.79 18.91
CA ALA A 124 -23.46 -23.50 19.06
C ALA A 124 -24.46 -23.11 17.95
N SER A 125 -24.58 -21.82 17.65
CA SER A 125 -25.46 -21.32 16.59
C SER A 125 -25.08 -21.88 15.22
N PHE A 126 -23.79 -21.94 14.91
CA PHE A 126 -23.29 -22.51 13.66
C PHE A 126 -23.56 -24.02 13.56
N GLN A 127 -23.30 -24.75 14.65
CA GLN A 127 -23.61 -26.18 14.74
C GLN A 127 -25.10 -26.43 14.56
N LEU A 128 -25.96 -25.66 15.24
CA LEU A 128 -27.41 -25.73 15.08
C LEU A 128 -27.84 -25.41 13.65
N TRP A 129 -27.29 -24.38 13.01
CA TRP A 129 -27.61 -24.01 11.64
C TRP A 129 -27.28 -25.15 10.67
N ARG A 130 -26.11 -25.76 10.80
CA ARG A 130 -25.68 -26.90 9.97
C ARG A 130 -26.56 -28.14 10.20
N SER A 131 -26.91 -28.43 11.46
CA SER A 131 -27.84 -29.51 11.78
C SER A 131 -29.23 -29.23 11.20
N ASN A 132 -29.72 -27.99 11.30
CA ASN A 132 -31.02 -27.58 10.80
C ASN A 132 -31.09 -27.68 9.27
N SER A 133 -30.05 -27.24 8.55
CA SER A 133 -30.01 -27.38 7.09
C SER A 133 -30.03 -28.86 6.66
N THR A 134 -29.33 -29.72 7.41
CA THR A 134 -29.31 -31.17 7.15
C THR A 134 -30.68 -31.81 7.42
N LEU A 135 -31.38 -31.38 8.47
CA LEU A 135 -32.75 -31.81 8.76
C LEU A 135 -33.73 -31.35 7.69
N GLN A 136 -33.61 -30.13 7.17
CA GLN A 136 -34.48 -29.61 6.11
C GLN A 136 -34.31 -30.35 4.78
N ASP A 137 -33.08 -30.69 4.41
CA ASP A 137 -32.81 -31.53 3.23
C ASP A 137 -33.39 -32.94 3.41
N SER A 138 -33.25 -33.52 4.60
CA SER A 138 -33.81 -34.83 4.94
C SER A 138 -35.35 -34.82 4.91
N ASP A 139 -36.00 -33.77 5.43
CA ASP A 139 -37.46 -33.61 5.39
C ASP A 139 -37.97 -33.56 3.94
N THR A 140 -37.28 -32.81 3.08
CA THR A 140 -37.65 -32.71 1.66
C THR A 140 -37.58 -34.08 0.97
N LYS A 141 -36.54 -34.86 1.25
CA LYS A 141 -36.38 -36.24 0.72
C LYS A 141 -37.46 -37.18 1.23
N ILE A 142 -37.77 -37.15 2.52
CA ILE A 142 -38.83 -37.98 3.12
C ILE A 142 -40.19 -37.61 2.53
N ARG A 143 -40.48 -36.32 2.38
CA ARG A 143 -41.71 -35.83 1.75
C ARG A 143 -41.84 -36.31 0.30
N MET A 144 -40.74 -36.28 -0.46
CA MET A 144 -40.69 -36.82 -1.81
C MET A 144 -41.02 -38.33 -1.83
N VAL A 145 -40.39 -39.13 -0.97
CA VAL A 145 -40.69 -40.57 -0.86
C VAL A 145 -42.15 -40.83 -0.49
N ARG A 146 -42.70 -40.03 0.43
CA ARG A 146 -44.12 -40.11 0.81
C ARG A 146 -45.06 -39.83 -0.35
N LEU A 147 -44.71 -38.90 -1.24
CA LEU A 147 -45.49 -38.60 -2.45
C LEU A 147 -45.38 -39.72 -3.49
N LEU A 148 -44.19 -40.29 -3.69
CA LEU A 148 -43.96 -41.36 -4.67
C LEU A 148 -44.53 -42.71 -4.21
N TYR A 149 -44.44 -43.02 -2.92
CA TYR A 149 -44.81 -44.30 -2.33
C TYR A 149 -45.67 -44.11 -1.06
N PRO A 150 -46.91 -43.61 -1.21
CA PRO A 150 -47.76 -43.27 -0.07
C PRO A 150 -48.12 -44.49 0.80
N ARG A 151 -48.36 -45.66 0.20
CA ARG A 151 -48.68 -46.89 0.94
C ARG A 151 -47.54 -47.32 1.86
N VAL A 152 -46.32 -47.35 1.33
CA VAL A 152 -45.12 -47.73 2.10
C VAL A 152 -44.89 -46.75 3.25
N SER A 153 -45.11 -45.46 3.01
CA SER A 153 -44.96 -44.45 4.06
C SER A 153 -46.01 -44.60 5.18
N LEU A 154 -47.26 -44.91 4.83
CA LEU A 154 -48.31 -45.20 5.83
C LEU A 154 -48.01 -46.44 6.66
N ASP A 155 -47.49 -47.50 6.05
CA ASP A 155 -47.09 -48.71 6.76
C ASP A 155 -45.94 -48.43 7.73
N ILE A 156 -44.93 -47.66 7.29
CA ILE A 156 -43.81 -47.24 8.15
C ILE A 156 -44.33 -46.39 9.33
N ASP A 157 -45.21 -45.42 9.07
CA ASP A 157 -45.80 -44.56 10.10
C ASP A 157 -46.63 -45.40 11.11
N SER A 158 -47.36 -46.42 10.63
CA SER A 158 -48.09 -47.37 11.48
C SER A 158 -47.14 -48.20 12.36
N ILE A 159 -46.08 -48.78 11.78
CA ILE A 159 -45.08 -49.57 12.52
C ILE A 159 -44.37 -48.69 13.56
N TYR A 160 -44.02 -47.45 13.20
CA TYR A 160 -43.38 -46.50 14.10
C TYR A 160 -44.29 -46.15 15.28
N ASN A 161 -45.57 -45.85 15.03
CA ASN A 161 -46.53 -45.50 16.08
C ASN A 161 -46.80 -46.69 17.02
N ASN A 162 -46.84 -47.90 16.48
CA ASN A 162 -47.09 -49.10 17.27
C ASN A 162 -45.88 -49.50 18.13
N ASN A 163 -44.65 -49.44 17.58
CA ASN A 163 -43.45 -49.90 18.27
C ASN A 163 -42.18 -49.07 17.92
N PRO A 164 -42.08 -47.82 18.41
CA PRO A 164 -41.02 -46.90 17.99
C PRO A 164 -39.62 -47.36 18.44
N LYS A 165 -39.52 -47.98 19.62
CA LYS A 165 -38.24 -48.44 20.18
C LYS A 165 -37.66 -49.62 19.39
N GLN A 166 -38.50 -50.59 19.03
CA GLN A 166 -38.04 -51.76 18.27
C GLN A 166 -37.68 -51.37 16.84
N LEU A 167 -38.48 -50.52 16.20
CA LEU A 167 -38.17 -50.05 14.85
C LEU A 167 -36.82 -49.32 14.81
N LYS A 168 -36.51 -48.47 15.80
CA LYS A 168 -35.20 -47.80 15.88
C LYS A 168 -34.03 -48.77 15.96
N ILE A 169 -34.17 -49.85 16.74
CA ILE A 169 -33.12 -50.87 16.88
C ILE A 169 -32.97 -51.62 15.56
N TRP A 170 -34.08 -52.05 14.96
CA TRP A 170 -34.09 -52.80 13.70
C TRP A 170 -33.47 -51.98 12.56
N VAL A 171 -33.87 -50.71 12.40
CA VAL A 171 -33.31 -49.81 11.38
C VAL A 171 -31.80 -49.68 11.56
N LYS A 172 -31.32 -49.46 12.79
CA LYS A 172 -29.88 -49.31 13.06
C LYS A 172 -29.10 -50.56 12.67
N GLN A 173 -29.62 -51.75 13.01
CA GLN A 173 -28.99 -53.02 12.66
C GLN A 173 -28.94 -53.23 11.14
N GLU A 174 -30.04 -52.92 10.45
CA GLU A 174 -30.10 -53.09 8.99
C GLU A 174 -29.21 -52.08 8.26
N GLU A 175 -29.13 -50.83 8.74
CA GLU A 175 -28.18 -49.83 8.24
C GLU A 175 -26.72 -50.30 8.41
N GLU A 176 -26.35 -50.81 9.60
CA GLU A 176 -25.01 -51.35 9.85
C GLU A 176 -24.69 -52.53 8.92
N ARG A 177 -25.66 -53.42 8.70
CA ARG A 177 -25.54 -54.55 7.77
C ARG A 177 -25.34 -54.09 6.33
N LEU A 178 -26.14 -53.15 5.85
CA LEU A 178 -26.05 -52.61 4.49
C LEU A 178 -24.73 -51.87 4.27
N LEU A 179 -24.26 -51.12 5.26
CA LEU A 179 -22.95 -50.45 5.22
C LEU A 179 -21.81 -51.47 5.14
N ALA A 180 -21.89 -52.56 5.92
CA ALA A 180 -20.89 -53.63 5.88
C ALA A 180 -20.83 -54.31 4.50
N ILE A 181 -21.99 -54.59 3.90
CA ILE A 181 -22.08 -55.16 2.55
C ILE A 181 -21.50 -54.21 1.52
N ARG A 182 -21.89 -52.93 1.53
CA ARG A 182 -21.37 -51.93 0.58
C ARG A 182 -19.85 -51.78 0.70
N LYS A 183 -19.33 -51.75 1.92
CA LYS A 183 -17.88 -51.67 2.18
C LYS A 183 -17.15 -52.92 1.69
N ALA A 184 -17.73 -54.10 1.90
CA ALA A 184 -17.18 -55.35 1.39
C ALA A 184 -17.17 -55.37 -0.15
N GLU A 185 -18.25 -54.91 -0.79
CA GLU A 185 -18.34 -54.80 -2.25
C GLU A 185 -17.32 -53.80 -2.81
N GLU A 186 -17.18 -52.63 -2.19
CA GLU A 186 -16.21 -51.63 -2.61
C GLU A 186 -14.77 -52.14 -2.46
N ASN A 187 -14.46 -52.83 -1.36
CA ASN A 187 -13.16 -53.46 -1.16
C ASN A 187 -12.91 -54.56 -2.20
N ALA A 188 -13.93 -55.36 -2.53
CA ALA A 188 -13.82 -56.39 -3.57
C ALA A 188 -13.53 -55.74 -4.94
N ARG A 189 -14.26 -54.67 -5.30
CA ARG A 189 -14.03 -53.89 -6.54
C ARG A 189 -12.60 -53.33 -6.59
N GLN A 190 -12.15 -52.68 -5.51
CA GLN A 190 -10.78 -52.15 -5.43
C GLN A 190 -9.72 -53.25 -5.52
N SER A 191 -9.96 -54.41 -4.91
CA SER A 191 -9.07 -55.57 -5.00
C SER A 191 -8.98 -56.10 -6.43
N THR A 192 -10.13 -56.24 -7.12
CA THR A 192 -10.16 -56.68 -8.52
C THR A 192 -9.44 -55.70 -9.44
N GLU A 193 -9.65 -54.40 -9.28
CA GLU A 193 -8.94 -53.38 -10.08
C GLU A 193 -7.43 -53.41 -9.85
N ARG A 194 -6.98 -53.58 -8.59
CA ARG A 194 -5.55 -53.68 -8.28
C ARG A 194 -4.94 -54.95 -8.88
N ALA A 195 -5.66 -56.07 -8.84
CA ALA A 195 -5.22 -57.33 -9.43
C ALA A 195 -5.13 -57.23 -10.97
N GLU A 196 -6.07 -56.56 -11.62
CA GLU A 196 -6.03 -56.29 -13.06
C GLU A 196 -4.85 -55.39 -13.44
N ARG A 197 -4.68 -54.26 -12.74
CA ARG A 197 -3.53 -53.35 -12.96
C ARG A 197 -2.19 -54.07 -12.77
N ALA A 198 -2.07 -54.93 -11.77
CA ALA A 198 -0.87 -55.73 -11.54
C ALA A 198 -0.61 -56.74 -12.68
N LYS A 199 -1.66 -57.42 -13.17
CA LYS A 199 -1.57 -58.33 -14.33
C LYS A 199 -1.13 -57.59 -15.60
N GLU A 200 -1.68 -56.41 -15.84
CA GLU A 200 -1.29 -55.58 -16.98
C GLU A 200 0.18 -55.15 -16.90
N GLN A 201 0.66 -54.72 -15.71
CA GLN A 201 2.05 -54.35 -15.51
C GLN A 201 3.00 -55.53 -15.76
N ILE A 202 2.67 -56.73 -15.26
CA ILE A 202 3.46 -57.94 -15.53
C ILE A 202 3.49 -58.26 -17.03
N LYS A 203 2.36 -58.14 -17.73
CA LYS A 203 2.29 -58.36 -19.18
C LYS A 203 3.18 -57.37 -19.95
N ARG A 204 3.16 -56.09 -19.58
CA ARG A 204 4.03 -55.05 -20.18
C ARG A 204 5.52 -55.35 -19.93
N LEU A 205 5.88 -55.80 -18.72
CA LEU A 205 7.25 -56.17 -18.40
C LEU A 205 7.73 -57.39 -19.18
N LYS A 206 6.86 -58.39 -19.40
CA LYS A 206 7.18 -59.57 -20.22
C LYS A 206 7.35 -59.25 -21.70
N GLN A 207 6.66 -58.25 -22.23
CA GLN A 207 6.81 -57.81 -23.63
C GLN A 207 8.05 -56.96 -23.89
N ARG A 208 8.72 -56.48 -22.84
CA ARG A 208 9.96 -55.67 -22.92
C ARG A 208 11.24 -56.50 -22.75
N LYS A 209 11.12 -57.79 -22.46
CA LYS A 209 12.21 -58.77 -22.47
C LYS A 209 12.15 -59.58 -23.74
#